data_AF-F4BK11-F1
#
_entry.id   AF-F4BK11-F1
#
_cell.length_a   1.000
_cell.length_b   1.000
_cell.length_c   1.000
_cell.angle_alpha   90.00
_cell.angle_beta   90.00
_cell.angle_gamma   90.00
#
_symmetry.space_group_name_H-M   'P 1'
#
loop_
_entity.id
_entity.type
_entity.pdbx_description
1 polymer ?
#
loop_
_entity_poly.entity_id
_entity_poly.type
_entity_poly.pdbx_seq_one_letter_code
_entity_poly.pdbx_strand_id
1 'polypeptide(L)' 'MAIKVGITERAVLNILSDLTETAYLTVTKIGRNNHYTINKDKKLRHPIESHCNIDDFLKPLAVKKP' A
#
# COMPACT_ATOMS: atom_id res chain seq x y z
N MET A 1 5.79 -6.95 -11.90
CA MET A 1 4.90 -5.98 -11.22
C MET A 1 5.13 -4.56 -11.76
N ALA A 2 6.36 -4.05 -11.68
CA ALA A 2 6.74 -2.68 -12.07
C ALA A 2 6.37 -2.29 -13.53
N ILE A 3 6.64 -3.17 -14.49
CA ILE A 3 6.29 -2.96 -15.91
C ILE A 3 4.78 -2.81 -16.13
N LYS A 4 3.95 -3.53 -15.34
CA LYS A 4 2.48 -3.48 -15.47
C LYS A 4 1.87 -2.15 -14.99
N VAL A 5 2.59 -1.41 -14.16
CA VAL A 5 2.15 -0.12 -13.59
C VAL A 5 2.98 1.07 -14.12
N GLY A 6 3.87 0.82 -15.09
CA GLY A 6 4.65 1.88 -15.76
C GLY A 6 5.74 2.53 -14.90
N ILE A 7 6.21 1.87 -13.83
CA ILE A 7 7.28 2.40 -12.95
C ILE A 7 8.47 1.44 -12.91
N THR A 8 9.62 1.94 -12.43
CA THR A 8 10.83 1.14 -12.27
C THR A 8 10.74 0.21 -11.06
N GLU A 9 11.48 -0.89 -11.08
CA GLU A 9 11.52 -1.82 -9.94
C GLU A 9 12.06 -1.15 -8.68
N ARG A 10 13.07 -0.27 -8.82
CA ARG A 10 13.57 0.56 -7.72
C ARG A 10 12.50 1.46 -7.13
N ALA A 11 11.65 2.06 -7.97
CA ALA A 11 10.52 2.86 -7.49
C ALA A 11 9.52 2.01 -6.70
N VAL A 12 9.18 0.80 -7.20
CA VAL A 12 8.31 -0.13 -6.47
C VAL A 12 8.91 -0.48 -5.10
N LEU A 13 10.21 -0.82 -5.05
CA LEU A 13 10.89 -1.15 -3.79
C LEU A 13 10.87 0.03 -2.81
N ASN A 14 11.15 1.25 -3.27
CA ASN A 14 11.08 2.44 -2.42
C ASN A 14 9.67 2.67 -1.85
N ILE A 15 8.63 2.50 -2.67
CA ILE A 15 7.23 2.64 -2.25
C ILE A 15 6.89 1.58 -1.20
N LEU A 16 7.24 0.31 -1.45
CA LEU A 16 7.01 -0.77 -0.48
C LEU A 16 7.73 -0.49 0.84
N SER A 17 9.00 -0.07 0.79
CA SER A 17 9.77 0.28 1.97
C SER A 17 9.12 1.41 2.78
N ASP A 18 8.77 2.54 2.16
CA ASP A 18 8.07 3.64 2.86
C ASP A 18 6.78 3.17 3.52
N LEU A 19 5.94 2.44 2.78
CA LEU A 19 4.66 1.96 3.28
C LEU A 19 4.83 0.96 4.42
N THR A 20 5.88 0.13 4.40
CA THR A 20 6.19 -0.81 5.49
C THR A 20 6.77 -0.12 6.72
N GLU A 21 7.71 0.81 6.55
CA GLU A 21 8.32 1.58 7.65
C GLU A 21 7.26 2.34 8.43
N THR A 22 6.23 2.75 7.71
CA THR A 22 5.13 3.51 8.23
C THR A 22 3.94 2.65 8.60
N ALA A 23 4.12 1.33 8.70
CA ALA A 23 3.11 0.38 9.12
C ALA A 23 1.76 0.52 8.39
N TYR A 24 1.78 0.99 7.13
CA TYR A 24 0.65 0.94 6.22
C TYR A 24 0.58 -0.39 5.49
N LEU A 25 1.74 -0.99 5.24
CA LEU A 25 1.88 -2.37 4.80
C LEU A 25 2.53 -3.20 5.89
N THR A 26 2.00 -4.39 6.12
CA THR A 26 2.65 -5.44 6.89
C THR A 26 3.20 -6.46 5.92
N VAL A 27 4.49 -6.77 6.02
CA VAL A 27 5.11 -7.84 5.22
C VAL A 27 5.08 -9.15 6.01
N THR A 28 4.59 -10.20 5.39
CA THR A 28 4.63 -11.58 5.91
C THR A 28 5.36 -12.45 4.92
N LYS A 29 6.43 -13.11 5.37
CA LYS A 29 7.20 -14.02 4.52
C LYS A 29 6.49 -15.36 4.44
N ILE A 30 6.04 -15.73 3.25
CA ILE A 30 5.41 -17.01 2.95
C ILE A 30 6.37 -17.81 2.06
N GLY A 31 7.23 -18.60 2.68
CA GLY A 31 8.29 -19.35 2.00
C GLY A 31 9.33 -18.43 1.34
N ARG A 32 9.45 -18.52 0.00
CA ARG A 32 10.33 -17.66 -0.82
C ARG A 32 9.65 -16.37 -1.30
N ASN A 33 8.37 -16.19 -1.00
CA ASN A 33 7.60 -15.02 -1.43
C ASN A 33 7.27 -14.11 -0.25
N ASN A 34 7.30 -12.81 -0.51
CA ASN A 34 6.80 -11.81 0.43
C ASN A 34 5.33 -11.55 0.12
N HIS A 35 4.48 -11.63 1.14
CA HIS A 35 3.09 -11.21 1.08
C HIS A 35 2.95 -9.86 1.78
N TYR A 36 2.26 -8.91 1.16
CA TYR A 36 2.09 -7.57 1.70
C TYR A 36 0.60 -7.35 1.99
N THR A 37 0.28 -7.07 3.26
CA THR A 37 -1.09 -6.82 3.71
C THR A 37 -1.26 -5.35 4.03
N ILE A 38 -2.35 -4.74 3.56
CA ILE A 38 -2.65 -3.33 3.81
C ILE A 38 -3.34 -3.18 5.17
N ASN A 39 -2.80 -2.32 6.02
CA ASN A 39 -3.38 -1.94 7.31
C ASN A 39 -4.40 -0.81 7.09
N LYS A 40 -5.63 -1.20 6.78
CA LYS A 40 -6.76 -0.31 6.44
C LYS A 40 -7.25 0.57 7.60
N ASP A 41 -6.93 0.17 8.83
CA ASP A 41 -7.34 0.87 10.06
C ASP A 41 -6.49 2.11 10.34
N LYS A 42 -5.39 2.29 9.60
CA LYS A 42 -4.47 3.41 9.84
C LYS A 42 -4.96 4.68 9.15
N LYS A 43 -4.96 5.78 9.90
CA LYS A 43 -5.24 7.13 9.38
C LYS A 43 -4.12 7.58 8.44
N LEU A 44 -4.48 8.39 7.45
CA LEU A 44 -3.51 9.01 6.55
C LEU A 44 -2.62 9.99 7.34
N ARG A 45 -1.32 10.01 7.00
CA ARG A 45 -0.26 10.77 7.70
C ARG A 45 -0.51 12.28 7.70
N HIS A 46 -1.26 12.80 6.72
CA HIS A 46 -1.41 14.23 6.53
C HIS A 46 -2.54 14.81 7.39
N PRO A 47 -2.31 15.96 8.05
CA PRO A 47 -3.28 16.59 8.95
C PRO A 47 -4.62 16.94 8.27
N ILE A 48 -4.61 17.17 6.94
CA ILE A 48 -5.82 17.42 6.15
C ILE A 48 -6.64 16.15 5.87
N GLU A 49 -5.99 14.98 5.93
CA GLU A 49 -6.58 13.66 5.70
C GLU A 49 -6.70 12.84 6.99
N SER A 50 -6.37 13.41 8.16
CA SER A 50 -6.45 12.76 9.49
C SER A 50 -7.87 12.33 9.89
N HIS A 51 -8.90 12.84 9.21
CA HIS A 51 -10.29 12.43 9.38
C HIS A 51 -10.67 11.24 8.47
N CYS A 52 -9.85 10.93 7.47
CA CYS A 52 -10.08 9.84 6.52
C CYS A 52 -9.22 8.63 6.86
N ASN A 53 -9.87 7.48 7.00
CA ASN A 53 -9.17 6.20 7.08
C ASN A 53 -8.68 5.82 5.68
N ILE A 54 -7.57 5.07 5.61
CA ILE A 54 -7.07 4.50 4.35
C ILE A 54 -8.13 3.70 3.60
N ASP A 55 -9.03 3.04 4.34
CA ASP A 55 -10.15 2.32 3.73
C ASP A 55 -11.07 3.26 2.92
N ASP A 56 -11.30 4.49 3.38
CA ASP A 56 -12.16 5.44 2.68
C ASP A 56 -11.52 5.95 1.37
N PHE A 57 -10.20 6.09 1.36
CA PHE A 57 -9.43 6.40 0.14
C PHE A 57 -9.34 5.19 -0.82
N LEU A 58 -9.23 3.98 -0.29
CA LEU A 58 -9.15 2.76 -1.10
C LEU A 58 -10.50 2.33 -1.68
N LYS A 59 -11.63 2.59 -0.99
CA LYS A 59 -12.99 2.28 -1.45
C LYS A 59 -13.26 2.71 -2.90
N PRO A 60 -13.01 3.97 -3.32
CA PRO A 60 -13.23 4.39 -4.71
C PRO A 60 -12.24 3.75 -5.70
N LEU A 61 -11.08 3.29 -5.24
CA LEU A 61 -10.09 2.59 -6.08
C LEU A 61 -10.32 1.08 -6.15
N ALA A 62 -11.08 0.52 -5.22
CA ALA A 62 -11.41 -0.90 -5.14
C ALA A 62 -12.49 -1.33 -6.16
N VAL A 63 -12.69 -0.53 -7.23
CA VAL A 63 -13.45 -0.97 -8.41
C VAL A 63 -12.73 -2.18 -8.98
N LYS A 64 -13.25 -3.35 -8.63
CA LYS A 64 -12.93 -4.63 -9.23
C LYS A 64 -13.12 -4.45 -10.73
N LYS A 65 -12.01 -4.44 -11.49
CA LYS A 65 -12.10 -4.56 -12.95
C LYS A 65 -12.88 -5.84 -13.25
N PRO A 66 -13.91 -5.79 -14.12
CA PRO A 66 -14.47 -7.00 -14.72
C PRO A 66 -13.41 -7.78 -15.49
#